data_AF-D3PY03-F1
#
_entry.id   AF-D3PY03-F1
#
_cell.length_a   1.000
_cell.length_b   1.000
_cell.length_c   1.000
_cell.angle_alpha   90.00
_cell.angle_beta   90.00
_cell.angle_gamma   90.00
#
_symmetry.space_group_name_H-M   'P 1'
#
loop_
_entity.id
_entity.type
_entity.pdbx_description
1 polymer ?
#
loop_
_entity_poly.entity_id
_entity_poly.type
_entity_poly.pdbx_seq_one_letter_code
_entity_poly.pdbx_strand_id
1 'polypeptide(L)'
;MEDKRANGSSGKPPFLERHGTAAFAVVATLAVAALVIVPQFTEDESPSDDPSPSISTVTQTPDLTALGERMCDKPAPQPDTKAYQGKGPHKFTAFDGDTTNLEFAQLTPDWVTKDAAEVELVVCFDARFVKVVNTCDLRNNDDEIVEVDVLAFDYHFRIFEARTGDLLDEQVERADDPTCPTSVLMEADKKRWSVDSPVDEDRVRDIVEPWVTATVD
;
A
#
# COMPACT_ATOMS: atom_id res chain seq x y z
N MET A 1 -58.23 -35.74 5.74
CA MET A 1 -56.95 -36.17 5.13
C MET A 1 -56.04 -34.95 5.18
N GLU A 2 -55.47 -34.53 6.33
CA GLU A 2 -54.58 -35.28 7.24
C GLU A 2 -53.46 -35.95 6.43
N ASP A 3 -52.17 -35.60 6.50
CA ASP A 3 -51.25 -35.52 7.66
C ASP A 3 -50.02 -34.65 7.31
N LYS A 4 -49.50 -33.74 8.16
CA LYS A 4 -48.54 -33.89 9.30
C LYS A 4 -47.03 -34.04 8.96
N ARG A 5 -46.28 -33.04 9.48
CA ARG A 5 -44.85 -32.90 9.90
C ARG A 5 -43.95 -34.14 10.02
N ALA A 6 -42.66 -33.92 9.71
CA ALA A 6 -41.45 -34.08 10.57
C ALA A 6 -40.23 -33.51 9.77
N ASN A 7 -39.30 -32.65 10.21
CA ASN A 7 -38.52 -32.41 11.42
C ASN A 7 -37.47 -33.49 11.76
N GLY A 8 -36.18 -33.11 11.75
CA GLY A 8 -35.02 -33.89 12.26
C GLY A 8 -33.70 -33.40 11.65
N SER A 9 -32.90 -32.58 12.35
CA SER A 9 -31.89 -32.93 13.38
C SER A 9 -30.51 -33.22 12.76
N SER A 10 -29.57 -32.27 12.83
CA SER A 10 -28.49 -32.18 13.85
C SER A 10 -27.38 -33.22 13.66
N GLY A 11 -26.18 -32.74 13.30
CA GLY A 11 -24.94 -33.51 13.22
C GLY A 11 -23.74 -32.59 13.41
N LYS A 12 -23.42 -32.30 14.68
CA LYS A 12 -22.23 -31.57 15.15
C LYS A 12 -21.06 -32.55 15.30
N PRO A 13 -19.87 -32.33 14.72
CA PRO A 13 -18.67 -33.07 15.12
C PRO A 13 -17.94 -32.41 16.30
N PRO A 14 -17.16 -33.21 17.07
CA PRO A 14 -16.80 -32.91 18.44
C PRO A 14 -15.62 -31.95 18.61
N PHE A 15 -15.77 -31.18 19.69
CA PHE A 15 -14.79 -30.40 20.42
C PHE A 15 -13.67 -31.32 20.96
N LEU A 16 -12.41 -30.99 20.70
CA LEU A 16 -11.26 -31.62 21.33
C LEU A 16 -10.48 -30.54 22.10
N GLU A 17 -10.78 -30.45 23.40
CA GLU A 17 -9.91 -29.83 24.40
C GLU A 17 -8.61 -30.64 24.52
N ARG A 18 -7.47 -29.95 24.52
CA ARG A 18 -6.30 -30.41 25.27
C ARG A 18 -5.53 -29.24 25.85
N HIS A 19 -5.56 -29.20 27.18
CA HIS A 19 -4.75 -28.37 28.06
C HIS A 19 -3.25 -28.51 27.79
N GLY A 20 -2.54 -27.38 27.90
CA GLY A 20 -1.08 -27.32 27.94
C GLY A 20 -0.63 -26.10 28.73
N THR A 21 -0.62 -26.24 30.06
CA THR A 21 -0.09 -25.28 31.02
C THR A 21 1.43 -25.47 31.14
N ALA A 22 2.23 -24.42 30.93
CA ALA A 22 3.58 -24.24 31.48
C ALA A 22 4.06 -22.84 31.06
N ALA A 23 4.21 -21.85 31.93
CA ALA A 23 5.16 -21.70 33.03
C ALA A 23 6.04 -20.48 32.70
N PHE A 24 5.86 -19.43 33.51
CA PHE A 24 6.61 -18.20 33.51
C PHE A 24 8.12 -18.45 33.72
N ALA A 25 8.95 -17.72 32.99
CA ALA A 25 10.30 -17.36 33.45
C ALA A 25 10.62 -15.95 32.95
N VAL A 26 10.45 -14.98 33.86
CA VAL A 26 11.02 -13.63 33.75
C VAL A 26 12.51 -13.74 34.07
N VAL A 27 13.37 -13.36 33.14
CA VAL A 27 14.78 -13.02 33.43
C VAL A 27 15.07 -11.66 32.82
N ALA A 28 15.08 -10.66 33.68
CA ALA A 28 15.67 -9.35 33.43
C ALA A 28 17.15 -9.42 33.77
N THR A 29 18.04 -8.96 32.87
CA THR A 29 19.35 -8.46 33.29
C THR A 29 20.07 -7.62 32.23
N LEU A 30 20.35 -6.37 32.66
CA LEU A 30 21.58 -5.59 32.50
C LEU A 30 21.96 -4.97 31.15
N ALA A 31 21.80 -3.64 31.14
CA ALA A 31 22.53 -2.69 30.33
C ALA A 31 24.05 -2.78 30.52
N VAL A 32 24.80 -2.59 29.43
CA VAL A 32 26.18 -2.07 29.47
C VAL A 32 26.34 -1.06 28.34
N ALA A 33 26.73 0.15 28.74
CA ALA A 33 27.01 1.29 27.89
C ALA A 33 28.19 1.03 26.94
N ALA A 34 27.99 1.29 25.65
CA ALA A 34 29.09 1.40 24.70
C ALA A 34 29.59 2.85 24.67
N LEU A 35 30.88 3.01 24.96
CA LEU A 35 31.62 4.27 24.89
C LEU A 35 31.50 4.93 23.51
N VAL A 36 31.18 6.21 23.50
CA VAL A 36 31.42 7.12 22.38
C VAL A 36 32.92 7.41 22.32
N ILE A 37 33.60 6.95 21.28
CA ILE A 37 34.94 7.41 20.93
C ILE A 37 34.75 8.52 19.89
N VAL A 38 35.02 9.77 20.28
CA VAL A 38 35.14 10.91 19.37
C VAL A 38 36.59 10.97 18.89
N PRO A 39 36.91 10.69 17.62
CA PRO A 39 38.19 11.09 17.07
C PRO A 39 38.18 12.61 16.84
N GLN A 40 39.09 13.31 17.49
CA GLN A 40 39.43 14.69 17.14
C GLN A 40 40.26 14.66 15.86
N PHE A 41 39.64 15.02 14.74
CA PHE A 41 40.37 15.33 13.51
C PHE A 41 40.91 16.75 13.62
N THR A 42 42.23 16.85 13.64
CA THR A 42 42.98 18.08 13.37
C THR A 42 42.87 18.38 11.87
N GLU A 43 42.19 19.46 11.52
CA GLU A 43 42.21 20.01 10.18
C GLU A 43 43.50 20.83 10.00
N ASP A 44 44.43 20.26 9.24
CA ASP A 44 45.61 20.95 8.72
C ASP A 44 45.18 21.71 7.45
N GLU A 45 45.50 23.00 7.45
CA GLU A 45 45.10 24.00 6.48
C GLU A 45 46.07 23.92 5.29
N SER A 46 45.57 23.62 4.09
CA SER A 46 46.32 23.87 2.86
C SER A 46 45.40 24.26 1.71
N PRO A 47 45.43 25.53 1.28
CA PRO A 47 44.71 25.99 0.10
C PRO A 47 45.49 25.59 -1.15
N SER A 48 44.95 24.63 -1.91
CA SER A 48 45.38 24.39 -3.28
C SER A 48 44.28 24.91 -4.20
N ASP A 49 44.51 26.11 -4.74
CA ASP A 49 43.80 26.68 -5.87
C ASP A 49 44.02 25.78 -7.10
N ASP A 50 43.04 24.95 -7.44
CA ASP A 50 42.98 24.29 -8.74
C ASP A 50 41.57 24.49 -9.33
N PRO A 51 41.43 25.26 -10.43
CA PRO A 51 40.14 25.46 -11.09
C PRO A 51 39.77 24.20 -11.87
N SER A 52 39.10 23.25 -11.20
CA SER A 52 38.55 22.06 -11.86
C SER A 52 37.30 22.42 -12.67
N PRO A 53 37.27 22.12 -13.98
CA PRO A 53 36.14 22.45 -14.84
C PRO A 53 35.06 21.36 -14.78
N SER A 54 33.85 21.78 -15.14
CA SER A 54 32.70 20.95 -15.52
C SER A 54 31.87 20.45 -14.35
N ILE A 55 30.84 21.23 -14.03
CA ILE A 55 29.61 20.75 -13.41
C ILE A 55 29.09 19.63 -14.32
N SER A 56 29.42 18.39 -13.98
CA SER A 56 28.70 17.24 -14.51
C SER A 56 27.33 17.33 -13.87
N THR A 57 26.35 17.77 -14.65
CA THR A 57 24.94 17.57 -14.32
C THR A 57 24.74 16.05 -14.29
N VAL A 58 24.99 15.44 -13.13
CA VAL A 58 24.61 14.06 -12.89
C VAL A 58 23.10 14.05 -13.06
N THR A 59 22.65 13.56 -14.20
CA THR A 59 21.25 13.28 -14.44
C THR A 59 20.96 12.09 -13.53
N GLN A 60 20.61 12.38 -12.27
CA GLN A 60 20.16 11.35 -11.35
C GLN A 60 18.92 10.76 -11.99
N THR A 61 18.99 9.48 -12.37
CA THR A 61 17.81 8.73 -12.77
C THR A 61 16.80 8.94 -11.65
N PRO A 62 15.64 9.54 -11.94
CA PRO A 62 14.69 9.84 -10.89
C PRO A 62 14.30 8.54 -10.21
N ASP A 63 14.40 8.49 -8.89
CA ASP A 63 13.83 7.40 -8.12
C ASP A 63 12.29 7.42 -8.30
N LEU A 64 11.66 6.25 -8.24
CA LEU A 64 10.20 6.12 -8.37
C LEU A 64 9.46 6.94 -7.30
N THR A 65 10.02 7.04 -6.10
CA THR A 65 9.49 7.91 -5.04
C THR A 65 9.37 9.37 -5.51
N ALA A 66 10.44 9.90 -6.13
CA ALA A 66 10.45 11.26 -6.64
C ALA A 66 9.52 11.44 -7.86
N LEU A 67 9.31 10.38 -8.64
CA LEU A 67 8.28 10.37 -9.69
C LEU A 67 6.88 10.47 -9.09
N GLY A 68 6.59 9.69 -8.05
CA GLY A 68 5.31 9.70 -7.33
C GLY A 68 4.99 11.06 -6.72
N GLU A 69 5.93 11.65 -5.97
CA GLU A 69 5.80 13.01 -5.40
C GLU A 69 5.46 14.04 -6.49
N ARG A 70 6.19 14.01 -7.61
CA ARG A 70 5.97 14.96 -8.69
C ARG A 70 4.65 14.74 -9.40
N MET A 71 4.20 13.51 -9.55
CA MET A 71 3.01 13.25 -10.36
C MET A 71 1.72 13.29 -9.54
N CYS A 72 1.70 12.73 -8.32
CA CYS A 72 0.47 12.59 -7.54
C CYS A 72 0.07 13.86 -6.78
N ASP A 73 1.05 14.67 -6.35
CA ASP A 73 0.78 15.93 -5.65
C ASP A 73 0.64 17.12 -6.61
N LYS A 74 1.56 17.22 -7.58
CA LYS A 74 1.65 18.36 -8.51
C LYS A 74 2.05 17.91 -9.91
N PRO A 75 1.14 17.26 -10.66
CA PRO A 75 1.42 16.63 -11.94
C PRO A 75 2.35 17.47 -12.81
N ALA A 76 3.52 16.91 -13.11
CA ALA A 76 4.59 17.59 -13.84
C ALA A 76 5.23 16.66 -14.88
N PRO A 77 5.46 17.14 -16.12
CA PRO A 77 6.06 16.36 -17.18
C PRO A 77 7.40 15.72 -16.77
N GLN A 78 7.61 14.47 -17.17
CA GLN A 78 8.87 13.73 -17.00
C GLN A 78 9.44 13.35 -18.38
N PRO A 79 10.12 14.26 -19.07
CA PRO A 79 10.50 14.07 -20.48
C PRO A 79 11.39 12.84 -20.72
N ASP A 80 12.10 12.38 -19.70
CA ASP A 80 13.01 11.23 -19.75
C ASP A 80 12.30 9.86 -19.66
N THR A 81 11.00 9.86 -19.37
CA THR A 81 10.17 8.65 -19.33
C THR A 81 9.66 8.26 -20.72
N LYS A 82 9.12 7.05 -20.86
CA LYS A 82 8.54 6.59 -22.12
C LYS A 82 7.20 7.31 -22.37
N ALA A 83 6.96 7.66 -23.63
CA ALA A 83 5.65 8.19 -24.03
C ALA A 83 4.61 7.08 -24.02
N TYR A 84 3.42 7.40 -23.55
CA TYR A 84 2.28 6.50 -23.65
C TYR A 84 1.82 6.43 -25.12
N GLN A 85 1.78 5.22 -25.70
CA GLN A 85 1.43 5.03 -27.12
C GLN A 85 0.02 4.45 -27.33
N GLY A 86 -0.71 4.17 -26.25
CA GLY A 86 -2.04 3.55 -26.26
C GLY A 86 -2.11 2.13 -26.84
N LYS A 87 -0.98 1.55 -27.28
CA LYS A 87 -0.89 0.20 -27.85
C LYS A 87 0.02 -0.69 -27.02
N GLY A 88 -0.56 -1.77 -26.51
CA GLY A 88 0.14 -2.90 -25.91
C GLY A 88 0.37 -2.74 -24.40
N PRO A 89 0.94 -3.76 -23.74
CA PRO A 89 1.21 -3.70 -22.31
C PRO A 89 2.10 -2.49 -21.99
N HIS A 90 1.52 -1.51 -21.30
CA HIS A 90 2.21 -0.32 -20.83
C HIS A 90 2.73 -0.52 -19.40
N LYS A 91 3.98 -0.13 -19.17
CA LYS A 91 4.55 -0.16 -17.82
C LYS A 91 3.98 0.98 -16.98
N PHE A 92 3.50 0.66 -15.80
CA PHE A 92 3.01 1.62 -14.83
C PHE A 92 3.63 1.44 -13.46
N THR A 93 3.48 2.46 -12.64
CA THR A 93 3.71 2.43 -11.20
C THR A 93 2.49 3.03 -10.52
N ALA A 94 2.15 2.58 -9.32
CA ALA A 94 1.08 3.20 -8.54
C ALA A 94 1.54 3.69 -7.17
N PHE A 95 0.88 4.74 -6.71
CA PHE A 95 1.16 5.40 -5.45
C PHE A 95 -0.15 5.64 -4.69
N ASP A 96 -0.17 5.26 -3.42
CA ASP A 96 -1.27 5.53 -2.50
C ASP A 96 -0.93 6.77 -1.66
N GLY A 97 -1.40 7.95 -2.08
CA GLY A 97 -1.43 9.24 -1.36
C GLY A 97 -0.10 9.81 -0.84
N ASP A 98 0.63 9.01 -0.07
CA ASP A 98 1.87 9.30 0.67
C ASP A 98 3.13 8.80 -0.07
N THR A 99 3.09 8.81 -1.41
CA THR A 99 4.22 8.58 -2.34
C THR A 99 4.98 7.25 -2.16
N THR A 100 4.45 6.37 -1.32
CA THR A 100 4.96 5.01 -1.16
C THR A 100 4.59 4.24 -2.42
N ASN A 101 5.62 3.81 -3.15
CA ASN A 101 5.43 2.86 -4.24
C ASN A 101 4.86 1.59 -3.64
N LEU A 102 3.64 1.23 -4.04
CA LEU A 102 3.06 -0.02 -3.64
C LEU A 102 3.77 -1.13 -4.39
N GLU A 103 4.48 -1.98 -3.66
CA GLU A 103 4.97 -3.24 -4.20
C GLU A 103 3.78 -4.16 -4.41
N PHE A 104 3.12 -4.03 -5.56
CA PHE A 104 2.06 -4.96 -5.96
C PHE A 104 2.70 -6.27 -6.42
N ALA A 105 3.09 -7.11 -5.47
CA ALA A 105 3.69 -8.40 -5.73
C ALA A 105 2.77 -9.32 -6.57
N GLN A 106 1.46 -9.04 -6.64
CA GLN A 106 0.49 -9.82 -7.42
C GLN A 106 0.07 -9.20 -8.76
N LEU A 107 0.54 -7.99 -9.11
CA LEU A 107 0.32 -7.47 -10.46
C LEU A 107 1.15 -8.23 -11.49
N THR A 108 0.68 -8.25 -12.74
CA THR A 108 1.39 -8.86 -13.86
C THR A 108 2.79 -8.23 -13.98
N PRO A 109 3.89 -9.00 -13.88
CA PRO A 109 5.25 -8.45 -13.87
C PRO A 109 5.60 -7.59 -15.09
N ASP A 110 4.95 -7.84 -16.23
CA ASP A 110 5.15 -7.07 -17.47
C ASP A 110 4.50 -5.68 -17.42
N TRP A 111 3.58 -5.45 -16.49
CA TRP A 111 2.88 -4.17 -16.32
C TRP A 111 3.58 -3.25 -15.33
N VAL A 112 4.46 -3.78 -14.48
CA VAL A 112 5.13 -3.01 -13.44
C VAL A 112 6.61 -2.80 -13.78
N THR A 113 7.19 -1.71 -13.30
CA THR A 113 8.63 -1.47 -13.40
C THR A 113 9.19 -0.85 -12.15
N LYS A 114 10.46 -1.17 -11.87
CA LYS A 114 11.27 -0.53 -10.83
C LYS A 114 12.14 0.62 -11.37
N ASP A 115 12.12 0.83 -12.68
CA ASP A 115 12.88 1.89 -13.36
C ASP A 115 11.94 3.02 -13.78
N ALA A 116 12.13 4.21 -13.20
CA ALA A 116 11.33 5.38 -13.53
C ALA A 116 11.41 5.75 -15.02
N ALA A 117 12.53 5.51 -15.70
CA ALA A 117 12.67 5.82 -17.11
C ALA A 117 11.81 4.93 -18.01
N GLU A 118 11.40 3.75 -17.52
CA GLU A 118 10.53 2.83 -18.23
C GLU A 118 9.04 3.06 -17.98
N VAL A 119 8.67 3.87 -16.99
CA VAL A 119 7.28 4.16 -16.67
C VAL A 119 6.63 4.92 -17.83
N GLU A 120 5.45 4.47 -18.24
CA GLU A 120 4.59 5.14 -19.23
C GLU A 120 3.37 5.76 -18.55
N LEU A 121 2.86 5.07 -17.52
CA LEU A 121 1.67 5.46 -16.78
C LEU A 121 1.99 5.60 -15.28
N VAL A 122 1.46 6.65 -14.65
CA VAL A 122 1.47 6.80 -13.20
C VAL A 122 0.04 6.73 -12.71
N VAL A 123 -0.23 5.81 -11.78
CA VAL A 123 -1.53 5.67 -11.15
C VAL A 123 -1.43 6.23 -9.73
N CYS A 124 -2.10 7.34 -9.48
CA CYS A 124 -2.19 7.92 -8.15
C CYS A 124 -3.55 7.56 -7.57
N PHE A 125 -3.61 7.12 -6.33
CA PHE A 125 -4.86 7.04 -5.62
C PHE A 125 -4.78 7.54 -4.20
N ASP A 126 -5.89 8.08 -3.71
CA ASP A 126 -6.02 8.53 -2.33
C ASP A 126 -7.37 8.09 -1.76
N ALA A 127 -7.33 7.57 -0.53
CA ALA A 127 -8.52 7.18 0.21
C ALA A 127 -9.06 8.35 1.02
N ARG A 128 -10.35 8.65 0.87
CA ARG A 128 -11.03 9.72 1.62
C ARG A 128 -12.11 9.12 2.49
N PHE A 129 -11.97 9.30 3.80
CA PHE A 129 -12.99 8.88 4.74
C PHE A 129 -14.32 9.59 4.46
N VAL A 130 -15.39 8.80 4.38
CA VAL A 130 -16.76 9.30 4.16
C VAL A 130 -17.55 9.28 5.47
N LYS A 131 -17.73 8.09 6.05
CA LYS A 131 -18.57 7.88 7.25
C LYS A 131 -18.30 6.51 7.87
N VAL A 132 -18.77 6.30 9.10
CA VAL A 132 -18.98 4.94 9.64
C VAL A 132 -20.24 4.34 9.00
N VAL A 133 -20.13 3.13 8.44
CA VAL A 133 -21.26 2.41 7.82
C VAL A 133 -21.88 1.37 8.74
N ASN A 134 -21.09 0.82 9.66
CA ASN A 134 -21.55 -0.15 10.65
C ASN A 134 -20.62 -0.15 11.87
N THR A 135 -21.09 -0.69 13.00
CA THR A 135 -20.26 -0.97 14.18
C THR A 135 -20.49 -2.43 14.57
N CYS A 136 -19.40 -3.17 14.72
CA CYS A 136 -19.40 -4.60 14.91
C CYS A 136 -18.82 -4.97 16.28
N ASP A 137 -19.49 -5.88 16.98
CA ASP A 137 -19.00 -6.47 18.21
C ASP A 137 -18.14 -7.69 17.89
N LEU A 138 -16.82 -7.54 18.04
CA LEU A 138 -15.87 -8.64 17.86
C LEU A 138 -15.37 -9.13 19.20
N ARG A 139 -15.22 -10.45 19.32
CA ARG A 139 -14.66 -11.09 20.51
C ARG A 139 -13.15 -11.23 20.35
N ASN A 140 -12.38 -10.71 21.30
CA ASN A 140 -10.92 -10.84 21.30
C ASN A 140 -10.48 -12.20 21.88
N ASN A 141 -9.17 -12.43 21.96
CA ASN A 141 -8.58 -13.67 22.48
C ASN A 141 -8.84 -13.89 23.99
N ASP A 142 -9.22 -12.85 24.72
CA ASP A 142 -9.51 -12.86 26.15
C ASP A 142 -11.02 -12.98 26.45
N ASP A 143 -11.84 -13.31 25.44
CA ASP A 143 -13.30 -13.41 25.50
C ASP A 143 -14.05 -12.07 25.71
N GLU A 144 -13.34 -10.94 25.62
CA GLU A 144 -13.93 -9.61 25.75
C GLU A 144 -14.57 -9.15 24.44
N ILE A 145 -15.69 -8.43 24.55
CA ILE A 145 -16.33 -7.79 23.40
C ILE A 145 -15.67 -6.44 23.12
N VAL A 146 -15.29 -6.24 21.87
CA VAL A 146 -14.64 -5.04 21.35
C VAL A 146 -15.46 -4.50 20.19
N GLU A 147 -15.86 -3.24 20.29
CA GLU A 147 -16.53 -2.53 19.20
C GLU A 147 -15.52 -2.13 18.12
N VAL A 148 -15.86 -2.43 16.87
CA VAL A 148 -15.08 -2.09 15.68
C VAL A 148 -15.98 -1.35 14.69
N ASP A 149 -15.62 -0.11 14.38
CA ASP A 149 -16.29 0.66 13.34
C ASP A 149 -15.83 0.18 11.96
N VAL A 150 -16.81 -0.12 11.10
CA VAL A 150 -16.62 -0.33 9.67
C VAL A 150 -16.79 1.02 8.99
N LEU A 151 -15.74 1.45 8.28
CA LEU A 151 -15.66 2.78 7.69
C LEU A 151 -15.89 2.69 6.18
N ALA A 152 -16.59 3.68 5.63
CA ALA A 152 -16.67 3.91 4.20
C ALA A 152 -15.60 4.90 3.74
N PHE A 153 -15.02 4.60 2.58
CA PHE A 153 -14.04 5.44 1.90
C PHE A 153 -14.43 5.64 0.44
N ASP A 154 -14.12 6.83 -0.09
CA ASP A 154 -14.04 7.08 -1.53
C ASP A 154 -12.57 7.00 -1.93
N TYR A 155 -12.24 6.12 -2.86
CA TYR A 155 -10.92 5.96 -3.45
C TYR A 155 -10.86 6.71 -4.76
N HIS A 156 -10.05 7.76 -4.81
CA HIS A 156 -9.90 8.62 -5.98
C HIS A 156 -8.71 8.15 -6.80
N PHE A 157 -8.96 7.48 -7.92
CA PHE A 157 -7.93 7.05 -8.85
C PHE A 157 -7.71 8.11 -9.93
N ARG A 158 -6.44 8.44 -10.18
CA ARG A 158 -6.00 9.35 -11.23
C ARG A 158 -4.89 8.69 -12.02
N ILE A 159 -5.05 8.60 -13.33
CA ILE A 159 -4.09 7.96 -14.23
C ILE A 159 -3.45 9.04 -15.08
N PHE A 160 -2.14 9.16 -14.99
CA PHE A 160 -1.35 10.16 -15.72
C PHE A 160 -0.42 9.50 -16.73
N GLU A 161 -0.21 10.14 -17.88
CA GLU A 161 0.94 9.84 -18.72
C GLU A 161 2.21 10.40 -18.04
N ALA A 162 3.20 9.52 -17.81
CA ALA A 162 4.44 9.90 -17.12
C ALA A 162 5.19 11.03 -17.83
N ARG A 163 5.30 10.95 -19.16
CA ARG A 163 6.10 11.87 -19.96
C ARG A 163 5.56 13.29 -19.96
N THR A 164 4.26 13.42 -20.18
CA THR A 164 3.60 14.72 -20.36
C THR A 164 3.04 15.26 -19.04
N GLY A 165 2.74 14.38 -18.09
CA GLY A 165 1.98 14.72 -16.88
C GLY A 165 0.49 14.92 -17.16
N ASP A 166 0.01 14.55 -18.35
CA ASP A 166 -1.39 14.69 -18.72
C ASP A 166 -2.25 13.68 -17.97
N LEU A 167 -3.38 14.14 -17.43
CA LEU A 167 -4.40 13.29 -16.85
C LEU A 167 -5.12 12.55 -17.98
N LEU A 168 -4.99 11.23 -18.00
CA LEU A 168 -5.66 10.36 -18.95
C LEU A 168 -7.04 9.92 -18.44
N ASP A 169 -7.15 9.65 -17.14
CA ASP A 169 -8.38 9.18 -16.52
C ASP A 169 -8.50 9.59 -15.06
N GLU A 170 -9.74 9.73 -14.60
CA GLU A 170 -10.06 9.92 -13.19
C GLU A 170 -11.32 9.13 -12.85
N GLN A 171 -11.24 8.31 -11.81
CA GLN A 171 -12.34 7.48 -11.35
C GLN A 171 -12.45 7.54 -9.83
N VAL A 172 -13.68 7.39 -9.32
CA VAL A 172 -13.94 7.33 -7.88
C VAL A 172 -14.63 6.01 -7.57
N GLU A 173 -14.00 5.24 -6.71
CA GLU A 173 -14.51 3.95 -6.26
C GLU A 173 -14.93 4.04 -4.80
N ARG A 174 -16.18 3.69 -4.54
CA ARG A 174 -16.74 3.68 -3.20
C ARG A 174 -16.52 2.31 -2.57
N ALA A 175 -15.88 2.29 -1.41
CA ALA A 175 -15.90 1.17 -0.50
C ALA A 175 -16.85 1.48 0.66
N ASP A 176 -18.06 0.92 0.65
CA ASP A 176 -19.05 1.13 1.70
C ASP A 176 -19.82 -0.13 2.14
N ASP A 177 -19.20 -1.31 1.96
CA ASP A 177 -19.74 -2.58 2.44
C ASP A 177 -19.87 -2.55 3.98
N PRO A 178 -21.10 -2.67 4.54
CA PRO A 178 -21.31 -2.66 5.99
C PRO A 178 -20.98 -4.01 6.66
N THR A 179 -20.53 -5.02 5.90
CA THR A 179 -20.26 -6.36 6.42
C THR A 179 -19.18 -6.33 7.51
N CYS A 180 -19.47 -6.97 8.64
CA CYS A 180 -18.52 -7.07 9.73
C CYS A 180 -17.37 -8.01 9.36
N PRO A 181 -16.10 -7.59 9.55
CA PRO A 181 -14.98 -8.48 9.31
C PRO A 181 -15.01 -9.64 10.31
N THR A 182 -14.54 -10.82 9.89
CA THR A 182 -14.45 -11.99 10.77
C THR A 182 -13.33 -11.84 11.81
N SER A 183 -12.34 -11.00 11.53
CA SER A 183 -11.19 -10.73 12.39
C SER A 183 -10.60 -9.37 12.06
N VAL A 184 -9.96 -8.73 13.04
CA VAL A 184 -9.17 -7.51 12.86
C VAL A 184 -7.77 -7.70 13.42
N LEU A 185 -6.77 -7.09 12.80
CA LEU A 185 -5.43 -7.03 13.35
C LEU A 185 -5.32 -5.78 14.22
N MET A 186 -4.71 -5.96 15.40
CA MET A 186 -4.40 -4.87 16.32
C MET A 186 -2.90 -4.63 16.33
N GLU A 187 -2.47 -3.42 15.98
CA GLU A 187 -1.08 -3.02 16.11
C GLU A 187 -0.72 -2.73 17.59
N ALA A 188 0.58 -2.66 17.87
CA ALA A 188 1.09 -2.41 19.22
C ALA A 188 0.66 -1.04 19.80
N ASP A 189 0.32 -0.08 18.94
CA ASP A 189 -0.24 1.23 19.31
C ASP A 189 -1.77 1.21 19.51
N LYS A 190 -2.38 0.01 19.45
CA LYS A 190 -3.82 -0.26 19.56
C LYS A 190 -4.66 0.31 18.42
N LYS A 191 -4.04 0.72 17.30
CA LYS A 191 -4.81 0.97 16.08
C LYS A 191 -5.34 -0.34 15.54
N ARG A 192 -6.61 -0.31 15.11
CA ARG A 192 -7.31 -1.47 14.54
C ARG A 192 -7.36 -1.27 13.04
N TRP A 193 -6.94 -2.31 12.32
CA TRP A 193 -7.07 -2.36 10.88
C TRP A 193 -7.98 -3.54 10.51
N SER A 194 -8.89 -3.27 9.58
CA SER A 194 -9.50 -4.32 8.77
C SER A 194 -8.38 -5.11 8.10
N VAL A 195 -8.45 -6.44 8.13
CA VAL A 195 -7.47 -7.28 7.40
C VAL A 195 -7.72 -7.21 5.88
N ASP A 196 -8.94 -6.83 5.50
CA ASP A 196 -9.34 -6.60 4.11
C ASP A 196 -9.28 -5.09 3.83
N SER A 197 -8.19 -4.63 3.20
CA SER A 197 -8.23 -3.32 2.53
C SER A 197 -9.26 -3.42 1.41
N PRO A 198 -10.25 -2.53 1.31
CA PRO A 198 -11.29 -2.64 0.30
C PRO A 198 -10.78 -2.28 -1.12
N VAL A 199 -9.56 -1.75 -1.22
CA VAL A 199 -8.79 -1.74 -2.47
C VAL A 199 -7.67 -2.76 -2.32
N ASP A 200 -7.86 -3.90 -2.95
CA ASP A 200 -6.85 -4.94 -3.11
C ASP A 200 -6.17 -4.83 -4.49
N GLU A 201 -5.18 -5.66 -4.71
CA GLU A 201 -4.38 -5.68 -5.94
C GLU A 201 -5.24 -6.04 -7.17
N ASP A 202 -6.28 -6.87 -6.99
CA ASP A 202 -7.24 -7.23 -8.03
C ASP A 202 -8.05 -6.00 -8.46
N ARG A 203 -8.51 -5.19 -7.50
CA ARG A 203 -9.26 -3.97 -7.81
C ARG A 203 -8.42 -2.93 -8.53
N VAL A 204 -7.16 -2.74 -8.12
CA VAL A 204 -6.21 -1.87 -8.83
C VAL A 204 -5.97 -2.39 -10.24
N ARG A 205 -5.77 -3.72 -10.40
CA ARG A 205 -5.62 -4.35 -11.71
C ARG A 205 -6.81 -4.03 -12.61
N ASP A 206 -8.04 -4.21 -12.14
CA ASP A 206 -9.25 -4.01 -12.94
C ASP A 206 -9.39 -2.55 -13.43
N ILE A 207 -9.00 -1.57 -12.60
CA ILE A 207 -9.04 -0.14 -12.94
C ILE A 207 -8.00 0.21 -14.01
N VAL A 208 -6.81 -0.39 -13.89
CA VAL A 208 -5.65 -0.03 -14.71
C VAL A 208 -5.56 -0.88 -15.99
N GLU A 209 -6.14 -2.07 -16.00
CA GLU A 209 -6.13 -3.01 -17.13
C GLU A 209 -6.54 -2.37 -18.46
N PRO A 210 -7.61 -1.54 -18.56
CA PRO A 210 -7.96 -0.87 -19.81
C PRO A 210 -6.84 0.01 -20.36
N TRP A 211 -6.07 0.65 -19.49
CA TRP A 211 -4.99 1.57 -19.88
C TRP A 211 -3.70 0.85 -20.25
N VAL A 212 -3.46 -0.29 -19.59
CA VAL A 212 -2.26 -1.11 -19.81
C VAL A 212 -2.44 -2.07 -20.96
N THR A 213 -3.63 -2.62 -21.20
CA THR A 213 -3.84 -3.64 -22.24
C THR A 213 -4.45 -3.09 -23.52
N ALA A 214 -4.87 -1.82 -23.54
CA ALA A 214 -5.50 -1.22 -24.70
C ALA A 214 -4.67 -1.44 -25.96
N THR A 215 -5.39 -1.87 -26.99
CA THR A 215 -5.00 -1.68 -28.38
C THR A 215 -5.96 -0.61 -28.89
N VAL A 216 -5.46 0.61 -29.13
CA VAL A 216 -6.27 1.61 -29.83
C VAL A 216 -6.65 1.04 -31.20
N ASP A 217 -7.94 0.78 -31.40
CA ASP A 217 -8.55 0.48 -32.71
C ASP A 217 -8.38 1.65 -33.69
#